data_AF-A0A242K3T4-F1
#
_entry.id   AF-A0A242K3T4-F1
#
_cell.length_a   1.000
_cell.length_b   1.000
_cell.length_c   1.000
_cell.angle_alpha   90.00
_cell.angle_beta   90.00
_cell.angle_gamma   90.00
#
_symmetry.space_group_name_H-M   'P 1'
#
loop_
_entity.id
_entity.type
_entity.pdbx_description
1 polymer ?
#
loop_
_entity_poly.entity_id
_entity_poly.type
_entity_poly.pdbx_seq_one_letter_code
_entity_poly.pdbx_strand_id
1 'polypeptide(L)'
;MNKEHFLIELKIYLKPLSYQQQAAILDKYEEIFDDRVAAGESEEQVAKSLGKPRTIAEEILQEFDIDVPEKRLTKDGWQEISSSQTYDDYNQPENEHPYDYYDEDPYYKNRPQNPRFRALKICALLAFDFLFMFWMFFAFAAVVFSLWLAAVILVLSPILGTYSLIIGFNDAGLFQLFFSIFLCGAGIIGTMILLPLTKLFFSSLKRYIAWHGVVFGGRA
;
A
#
# COMPACT_ATOMS: atom_id res chain seq x y z
N MET A 1 -42.33 11.62 12.55
CA MET A 1 -41.80 10.77 11.44
C MET A 1 -42.49 11.25 10.18
N ASN A 2 -41.73 11.65 9.16
CA ASN A 2 -42.25 12.17 7.90
C ASN A 2 -42.73 11.00 6.99
N LYS A 3 -43.66 11.28 6.07
CA LYS A 3 -44.15 10.33 5.03
C LYS A 3 -43.00 9.58 4.34
N GLU A 4 -41.96 10.29 3.90
CA GLU A 4 -40.83 9.68 3.18
C GLU A 4 -40.10 8.65 4.04
N HIS A 5 -39.83 9.01 5.30
CA HIS A 5 -39.15 8.13 6.24
C HIS A 5 -39.98 6.87 6.51
N PHE A 6 -41.31 6.99 6.59
CA PHE A 6 -42.22 5.87 6.80
C PHE A 6 -42.21 4.89 5.62
N LEU A 7 -42.31 5.40 4.39
CA LEU A 7 -42.33 4.57 3.18
C LEU A 7 -40.97 3.90 2.93
N ILE A 8 -39.86 4.58 3.22
CA ILE A 8 -38.51 3.99 3.12
C ILE A 8 -38.37 2.82 4.08
N GLU A 9 -38.79 2.99 5.33
CA GLU A 9 -38.69 1.95 6.35
C GLU A 9 -39.61 0.76 6.01
N LEU A 10 -40.85 1.02 5.56
CA LEU A 10 -41.77 -0.02 5.09
C LEU A 10 -41.18 -0.80 3.90
N LYS A 11 -40.58 -0.09 2.94
CA LYS A 11 -39.92 -0.70 1.77
C LYS A 11 -38.78 -1.65 2.16
N ILE A 12 -37.98 -1.29 3.16
CA ILE A 12 -36.88 -2.12 3.65
C ILE A 12 -37.40 -3.45 4.17
N TYR A 13 -38.47 -3.43 4.98
CA TYR A 13 -39.04 -4.65 5.55
C TYR A 13 -39.79 -5.50 4.52
N LEU A 14 -40.35 -4.90 3.46
CA LEU A 14 -41.03 -5.62 2.36
C LEU A 14 -40.08 -6.17 1.29
N LYS A 15 -38.75 -6.08 1.47
CA LYS A 15 -37.74 -6.64 0.54
C LYS A 15 -37.95 -8.12 0.15
N PRO A 16 -38.54 -9.00 0.99
CA PRO A 16 -38.82 -10.38 0.58
C PRO A 16 -39.89 -10.52 -0.53
N LEU A 17 -40.73 -9.50 -0.76
CA LEU A 17 -41.79 -9.54 -1.78
C LEU A 17 -41.24 -9.28 -3.18
N SER A 18 -42.01 -9.69 -4.20
CA SER A 18 -41.72 -9.32 -5.57
C SER A 18 -41.83 -7.80 -5.77
N TYR A 19 -41.06 -7.27 -6.73
CA TYR A 19 -41.06 -5.83 -7.04
C TYR A 19 -42.48 -5.27 -7.31
N GLN A 20 -43.33 -6.05 -7.99
CA GLN A 20 -44.71 -5.65 -8.30
C GLN A 20 -45.59 -5.57 -7.05
N GLN A 21 -45.47 -6.53 -6.12
CA GLN A 21 -46.22 -6.52 -4.86
C GLN A 21 -45.73 -5.40 -3.94
N GLN A 22 -44.41 -5.22 -3.84
CA GLN A 22 -43.81 -4.14 -3.05
C GLN A 22 -44.28 -2.77 -3.54
N ALA A 23 -44.30 -2.52 -4.86
CA ALA A 23 -44.79 -1.27 -5.43
C ALA A 23 -46.28 -1.05 -5.11
N ALA A 24 -47.14 -2.06 -5.32
CA ALA A 24 -48.56 -1.95 -5.04
C ALA A 24 -48.88 -1.63 -3.56
N ILE A 25 -48.10 -2.19 -2.63
CA ILE A 25 -48.24 -1.90 -1.20
C ILE A 25 -47.79 -0.48 -0.88
N LEU A 26 -46.63 -0.06 -1.40
CA LEU A 26 -46.12 1.30 -1.16
C LEU A 26 -47.07 2.36 -1.72
N ASP A 27 -47.61 2.15 -2.92
CA ASP A 27 -48.58 3.05 -3.56
C ASP A 27 -49.85 3.19 -2.69
N LYS A 28 -50.35 2.09 -2.13
CA LYS A 28 -51.51 2.10 -1.22
C LYS A 28 -51.26 2.94 0.04
N TYR A 29 -50.09 2.80 0.66
CA TYR A 29 -49.76 3.60 1.85
C TYR A 29 -49.48 5.05 1.50
N GLU A 30 -48.87 5.31 0.35
CA GLU A 30 -48.71 6.67 -0.19
C GLU A 30 -50.06 7.37 -0.38
N GLU A 31 -51.05 6.69 -0.97
CA GLU A 31 -52.41 7.21 -1.13
C GLU A 31 -53.07 7.53 0.23
N ILE A 32 -52.90 6.67 1.24
CA ILE A 32 -53.41 6.94 2.60
C ILE A 32 -52.78 8.19 3.21
N PHE A 33 -51.47 8.40 3.00
CA PHE A 33 -50.80 9.60 3.49
C PHE A 33 -51.32 10.85 2.77
N ASP A 34 -51.49 10.79 1.46
CA ASP A 34 -51.96 11.93 0.66
C ASP A 34 -53.40 12.31 1.01
N ASP A 35 -54.28 11.32 1.21
CA ASP A 35 -55.67 11.54 1.60
C ASP A 35 -55.80 12.18 2.99
N ARG A 36 -55.01 11.73 3.96
CA ARG A 36 -55.08 12.27 5.33
C ARG A 36 -54.39 13.63 5.47
N VAL A 37 -53.32 13.86 4.71
CA VAL A 37 -52.71 15.19 4.61
C VAL A 37 -53.69 16.16 3.94
N ALA A 38 -54.41 15.72 2.90
CA ALA A 38 -55.48 16.52 2.29
C ALA A 38 -56.66 16.79 3.23
N ALA A 39 -56.94 15.88 4.17
CA ALA A 39 -57.93 16.07 5.24
C ALA A 39 -57.46 17.03 6.37
N GLY A 40 -56.22 17.52 6.30
CA GLY A 40 -55.65 18.50 7.24
C GLY A 40 -54.86 17.89 8.40
N GLU A 41 -54.57 16.60 8.39
CA GLU A 41 -53.65 15.97 9.35
C GLU A 41 -52.18 16.24 8.98
N SER A 42 -51.30 16.38 9.96
CA SER A 42 -49.86 16.42 9.66
C SER A 42 -49.34 15.02 9.36
N GLU A 43 -48.34 14.90 8.48
CA GLU A 43 -47.71 13.62 8.14
C GLU A 43 -47.23 12.84 9.36
N GLU A 44 -46.83 13.53 10.43
CA GLU A 44 -46.41 12.89 11.68
C GLU A 44 -47.56 12.26 12.45
N GLN A 45 -48.75 12.89 12.41
CA GLN A 45 -49.97 12.35 13.02
C GLN A 45 -50.46 11.14 12.22
N VAL A 46 -50.34 11.20 10.89
CA VAL A 46 -50.65 10.07 10.00
C VAL A 46 -49.73 8.88 10.31
N ALA A 47 -48.41 9.09 10.37
CA ALA A 47 -47.46 8.04 10.71
C ALA A 47 -47.73 7.45 12.12
N LYS A 48 -48.05 8.30 13.10
CA LYS A 48 -48.35 7.86 14.46
C LYS A 48 -49.64 7.04 14.56
N SER A 49 -50.65 7.37 13.76
CA SER A 49 -51.94 6.66 13.75
C SER A 49 -51.89 5.35 12.96
N LEU A 50 -51.07 5.27 11.92
CA LEU A 50 -50.81 4.03 11.17
C LEU A 50 -50.01 3.02 12.00
N GLY A 51 -49.13 3.48 12.89
CA GLY A 51 -48.33 2.63 13.77
C GLY A 51 -46.90 2.44 13.26
N LYS A 52 -46.23 1.37 13.69
CA LYS A 52 -44.83 1.11 13.32
C LYS A 52 -44.76 0.42 11.95
N PRO A 53 -43.98 0.95 10.98
CA PRO A 53 -43.83 0.35 9.65
C PRO A 53 -43.43 -1.13 9.69
N ARG A 54 -42.60 -1.51 10.67
CA ARG A 54 -42.16 -2.89 10.89
C ARG A 54 -43.33 -3.85 11.18
N THR A 55 -44.25 -3.46 12.06
CA THR A 55 -45.39 -4.31 12.44
C THR A 55 -46.35 -4.50 11.27
N ILE A 56 -46.53 -3.44 10.47
CA ILE A 56 -47.32 -3.49 9.23
C ILE A 56 -46.66 -4.43 8.21
N ALA A 57 -45.33 -4.35 8.04
CA ALA A 57 -44.62 -5.24 7.14
C ALA A 57 -44.71 -6.71 7.58
N GLU A 58 -44.60 -6.98 8.89
CA GLU A 58 -44.75 -8.33 9.43
C GLU A 58 -46.15 -8.90 9.18
N GLU A 59 -47.21 -8.11 9.35
CA GLU A 59 -48.60 -8.50 9.07
C GLU A 59 -48.83 -8.77 7.57
N ILE A 60 -48.32 -7.89 6.70
CA ILE A 60 -48.43 -8.04 5.24
C ILE A 60 -47.68 -9.30 4.77
N LEU A 61 -46.47 -9.56 5.29
CA LEU A 61 -45.70 -10.75 4.92
C LEU A 61 -46.41 -12.05 5.34
N GLN A 62 -47.13 -12.04 6.47
CA GLN A 62 -47.97 -13.15 6.91
C GLN A 62 -49.17 -13.37 5.99
N GLU A 63 -49.80 -12.31 5.48
CA GLU A 63 -50.96 -12.41 4.56
C GLU A 63 -50.60 -13.07 3.22
N PHE A 64 -49.36 -12.94 2.74
CA PHE A 64 -48.89 -13.54 1.49
C PHE A 64 -48.45 -15.01 1.61
N ASP A 65 -48.68 -15.69 2.74
CA ASP A 65 -48.26 -17.08 3.03
C ASP A 65 -46.75 -17.31 2.81
N ILE A 66 -45.96 -16.25 2.97
CA ILE A 66 -44.50 -16.30 2.89
C ILE A 66 -44.00 -16.53 4.31
N ASP A 67 -43.72 -17.78 4.64
CA ASP A 67 -43.05 -18.16 5.89
C ASP A 67 -41.66 -17.51 5.91
N VAL A 68 -41.54 -16.40 6.64
CA VAL A 68 -40.27 -15.72 6.85
C VAL A 68 -39.41 -16.69 7.64
N PRO A 69 -38.34 -17.27 7.06
CA PRO A 69 -37.56 -18.26 7.76
C PRO A 69 -37.03 -17.60 9.04
N GLU A 70 -37.48 -18.13 10.18
CA GLU A 70 -36.99 -17.75 11.50
C GLU A 70 -35.46 -17.77 11.42
N LYS A 71 -34.84 -16.60 11.59
CA LYS A 71 -33.38 -16.45 11.55
C LYS A 71 -32.82 -17.20 12.75
N ARG A 72 -32.57 -18.50 12.58
CA ARG A 72 -31.94 -19.34 13.60
C ARG A 72 -30.57 -18.74 13.88
N LEU A 73 -30.45 -18.06 15.03
CA LEU A 73 -29.18 -17.59 15.55
C LEU A 73 -28.37 -18.83 15.93
N THR A 74 -27.49 -19.26 15.03
CA THR A 74 -26.52 -20.31 15.30
C THR A 74 -25.56 -19.82 16.38
N LYS A 75 -25.44 -20.58 17.47
CA LYS A 75 -24.62 -20.26 18.66
C LYS A 75 -23.11 -20.23 18.40
N ASP A 76 -22.68 -20.76 17.27
CA ASP A 76 -21.30 -20.73 16.79
C ASP A 76 -21.27 -20.03 15.42
N GLY A 77 -20.94 -18.74 15.40
CA GLY A 77 -20.91 -17.99 14.14
C GLY A 77 -21.00 -16.50 14.33
N TRP A 78 -20.03 -15.91 15.03
CA TRP A 78 -19.69 -14.53 14.72
C TRP A 78 -19.19 -14.49 13.26
N GLN A 79 -19.98 -13.90 12.37
CA GLN A 79 -19.52 -13.45 11.05
C GLN A 79 -19.14 -11.97 11.18
N GLU A 80 -17.88 -11.65 10.92
CA GLU A 80 -17.44 -10.25 10.84
C GLU A 80 -18.12 -9.56 9.65
N ILE A 81 -18.91 -8.53 9.93
CA ILE A 81 -19.41 -7.62 8.90
C ILE A 81 -18.22 -6.76 8.46
N SER A 82 -17.63 -7.09 7.31
CA SER A 82 -16.62 -6.24 6.66
C SER A 82 -17.26 -4.93 6.22
N SER A 83 -16.51 -3.82 6.22
CA SER A 83 -17.00 -2.44 6.02
C SER A 83 -17.53 -2.09 4.61
N SER A 84 -18.36 -2.94 4.04
CA SER A 84 -19.30 -2.54 3.00
C SER A 84 -20.66 -3.14 3.30
N GLN A 85 -21.57 -2.27 3.75
CA GLN A 85 -23.01 -2.44 3.93
C GLN A 85 -23.48 -2.87 5.32
N THR A 86 -24.22 -1.94 5.95
CA THR A 86 -25.47 -2.14 6.71
C THR A 86 -25.43 -1.42 8.05
N TYR A 87 -26.30 -0.40 8.16
CA TYR A 87 -26.65 0.31 9.39
C TYR A 87 -27.39 -0.63 10.35
N ASP A 88 -27.02 -0.58 11.63
CA ASP A 88 -27.83 -0.77 12.86
C ASP A 88 -26.78 -0.78 14.01
N ASP A 89 -26.93 -0.16 15.17
CA ASP A 89 -28.05 -0.19 16.11
C ASP A 89 -27.77 0.83 17.25
N TYR A 90 -28.81 1.48 17.78
CA TYR A 90 -28.74 2.37 18.94
C TYR A 90 -28.91 1.58 20.24
N ASN A 91 -27.81 1.33 20.97
CA ASN A 91 -27.76 1.30 22.45
C ASN A 91 -26.33 1.00 22.93
N GLN A 92 -25.58 2.03 23.31
CA GLN A 92 -24.39 1.89 24.15
C GLN A 92 -24.55 2.81 25.36
N PRO A 93 -24.44 2.31 26.61
CA PRO A 93 -24.27 3.18 27.76
C PRO A 93 -22.88 3.82 27.67
N GLU A 94 -22.85 5.14 27.86
CA GLU A 94 -21.65 5.94 28.00
C GLU A 94 -20.72 5.31 29.04
N ASN A 95 -19.47 5.03 28.64
CA ASN A 95 -18.22 5.23 29.38
C ASN A 95 -17.18 4.22 28.94
N GLU A 96 -16.24 4.71 28.14
CA GLU A 96 -14.78 4.49 28.22
C GLU A 96 -14.21 4.71 26.82
N HIS A 97 -13.45 5.80 26.67
CA HIS A 97 -12.52 5.97 25.57
C HIS A 97 -11.13 5.57 26.09
N PRO A 98 -10.63 4.36 25.82
CA PRO A 98 -9.24 4.01 26.06
C PRO A 98 -8.55 4.03 24.69
N TYR A 99 -8.02 5.19 24.29
CA TYR A 99 -6.95 5.23 23.29
C TYR A 99 -5.69 4.63 23.93
N ASP A 100 -5.70 3.33 24.21
CA ASP A 100 -4.54 2.60 24.71
C ASP A 100 -4.78 1.09 24.60
N TYR A 101 -4.65 0.57 23.38
CA TYR A 101 -3.93 -0.70 23.18
C TYR A 101 -3.58 -0.84 21.71
N TYR A 102 -2.28 -0.99 21.41
CA TYR A 102 -1.84 -1.51 20.12
C TYR A 102 -2.24 -2.99 20.04
N ASP A 103 -3.51 -3.27 19.74
CA ASP A 103 -3.88 -4.60 19.24
C ASP A 103 -3.43 -4.68 17.78
N GLU A 104 -2.23 -5.24 17.59
CA GLU A 104 -1.81 -5.80 16.32
C GLU A 104 -2.85 -6.84 15.89
N ASP A 105 -3.74 -6.40 15.01
CA ASP A 105 -4.82 -7.19 14.44
C ASP A 105 -4.28 -8.53 13.87
N PRO A 106 -4.56 -9.69 14.51
CA PRO A 106 -3.97 -10.97 14.13
C PRO A 106 -4.55 -11.52 12.82
N TYR A 107 -5.61 -10.89 12.28
CA TYR A 107 -6.30 -11.33 11.07
C TYR A 107 -5.62 -10.94 9.75
N TYR A 108 -4.60 -10.09 9.77
CA TYR A 108 -3.73 -9.91 8.60
C TYR A 108 -2.78 -11.09 8.35
N LYS A 109 -2.75 -12.10 9.22
CA LYS A 109 -1.73 -13.16 9.18
C LYS A 109 -2.02 -14.28 8.19
N ASN A 110 -3.27 -14.48 7.77
CA ASN A 110 -3.69 -15.73 7.11
C ASN A 110 -4.44 -15.54 5.78
N ARG A 111 -3.99 -14.63 4.91
CA ARG A 111 -4.37 -14.74 3.49
C ARG A 111 -3.76 -16.06 2.95
N PRO A 112 -4.52 -16.98 2.30
CA PRO A 112 -3.96 -18.14 1.62
C PRO A 112 -3.13 -17.64 0.44
N GLN A 113 -1.89 -17.26 0.75
CA GLN A 113 -0.92 -16.82 -0.22
C GLN A 113 -0.37 -18.10 -0.81
N ASN A 114 -0.74 -18.42 -2.05
CA ASN A 114 -0.05 -19.50 -2.77
C ASN A 114 1.45 -19.28 -2.58
N PRO A 115 2.24 -20.33 -2.28
CA PRO A 115 3.68 -20.18 -2.05
C PRO A 115 4.36 -19.44 -3.21
N ARG A 116 3.81 -19.59 -4.42
CA ARG A 116 4.19 -18.83 -5.62
C ARG A 116 3.91 -17.32 -5.52
N PHE A 117 2.76 -16.89 -4.99
CA PHE A 117 2.44 -15.46 -4.81
C PHE A 117 3.19 -14.83 -3.64
N ARG A 118 3.50 -15.60 -2.58
CA ARG A 118 4.38 -15.14 -1.49
C ARG A 118 5.82 -14.99 -1.99
N ALA A 119 6.33 -15.99 -2.71
CA ALA A 119 7.63 -15.92 -3.37
C ALA A 119 7.68 -14.77 -4.38
N LEU A 120 6.66 -14.57 -5.21
CA LEU A 120 6.59 -13.48 -6.18
C LEU A 120 6.66 -12.11 -5.51
N LYS A 121 5.97 -11.89 -4.39
CA LYS A 121 6.03 -10.63 -3.65
C LYS A 121 7.42 -10.36 -3.07
N ILE A 122 8.04 -11.36 -2.46
CA ILE A 122 9.40 -11.27 -1.92
C ILE A 122 10.39 -11.03 -3.06
N CYS A 123 10.25 -11.77 -4.16
CA CYS A 123 11.11 -11.64 -5.34
C CYS A 123 10.91 -10.27 -6.02
N ALA A 124 9.69 -9.73 -6.05
CA ALA A 124 9.41 -8.41 -6.58
C ALA A 124 9.99 -7.29 -5.72
N LEU A 125 9.89 -7.39 -4.38
CA LEU A 125 10.53 -6.46 -3.44
C LEU A 125 12.06 -6.51 -3.54
N LEU A 126 12.63 -7.71 -3.63
CA LEU A 126 14.07 -7.92 -3.75
C LEU A 126 14.60 -7.48 -5.13
N ALA A 127 13.82 -7.71 -6.20
CA ALA A 127 14.11 -7.20 -7.54
C ALA A 127 13.99 -5.68 -7.60
N PHE A 128 13.02 -5.08 -6.90
CA PHE A 128 12.87 -3.63 -6.82
C PHE A 128 14.03 -2.98 -6.04
N ASP A 129 14.42 -3.55 -4.90
CA ASP A 129 15.58 -3.10 -4.12
C ASP A 129 16.88 -3.27 -4.93
N PHE A 130 17.05 -4.41 -5.61
CA PHE A 130 18.16 -4.63 -6.53
C PHE A 130 18.16 -3.60 -7.67
N LEU A 131 17.03 -3.34 -8.31
CA LEU A 131 16.95 -2.42 -9.45
C LEU A 131 17.22 -0.96 -9.08
N PHE A 132 17.15 -0.59 -7.80
CA PHE A 132 17.50 0.77 -7.36
C PHE A 132 18.88 0.82 -6.70
N MET A 133 19.14 -0.06 -5.73
CA MET A 133 20.35 -0.06 -4.91
C MET A 133 21.58 -0.57 -5.68
N PHE A 134 21.41 -1.56 -6.58
CA PHE A 134 22.52 -2.09 -7.38
C PHE A 134 23.18 -1.00 -8.23
N TRP A 135 22.39 -0.10 -8.83
CA TRP A 135 22.93 0.95 -9.68
C TRP A 135 23.76 1.97 -8.93
N MET A 136 23.44 2.25 -7.67
CA MET A 136 24.27 3.13 -6.84
C MET A 136 25.64 2.49 -6.57
N PHE A 137 25.67 1.20 -6.21
CA PHE A 137 26.93 0.48 -6.03
C PHE A 137 27.71 0.35 -7.33
N PHE A 138 27.03 0.09 -8.45
CA PHE A 138 27.64 0.01 -9.77
C PHE A 138 28.23 1.36 -10.21
N ALA A 139 27.48 2.46 -10.03
CA ALA A 139 27.95 3.80 -10.35
C ALA A 139 29.19 4.16 -9.52
N PHE A 140 29.18 3.87 -8.22
CA PHE A 140 30.35 4.09 -7.37
C PHE A 140 31.55 3.24 -7.79
N ALA A 141 31.31 1.96 -8.11
CA ALA A 141 32.35 1.07 -8.63
C ALA A 141 32.95 1.60 -9.94
N ALA A 142 32.11 2.11 -10.85
CA ALA A 142 32.53 2.70 -12.11
C ALA A 142 33.39 3.96 -11.90
N VAL A 143 33.05 4.80 -10.92
CA VAL A 143 33.86 5.98 -10.54
C VAL A 143 35.22 5.54 -9.98
N VAL A 144 35.24 4.55 -9.08
CA VAL A 144 36.50 4.02 -8.55
C VAL A 144 37.36 3.40 -9.66
N PHE A 145 36.74 2.68 -10.58
CA PHE A 145 37.42 2.07 -11.72
C PHE A 145 38.00 3.11 -12.68
N SER A 146 37.25 4.19 -12.98
CA SER A 146 37.74 5.27 -13.84
C SER A 146 38.91 6.02 -13.20
N LEU A 147 38.88 6.22 -11.88
CA LEU A 147 39.99 6.80 -11.13
C LEU A 147 41.24 5.89 -11.15
N TRP A 148 41.06 4.57 -11.11
CA TRP A 148 42.16 3.61 -11.30
C TRP A 148 42.77 3.71 -12.70
N LEU A 149 41.94 3.74 -13.75
CA LEU A 149 42.41 3.91 -15.12
C LEU A 149 43.18 5.22 -15.29
N ALA A 150 42.65 6.33 -14.76
CA ALA A 150 43.32 7.62 -14.79
C ALA A 150 44.68 7.57 -14.08
N ALA A 151 44.76 6.96 -12.90
CA ALA A 151 46.01 6.82 -12.16
C ALA A 151 47.05 6.00 -12.94
N VAL A 152 46.64 4.89 -13.58
CA VAL A 152 47.53 4.06 -14.41
C VAL A 152 48.04 4.84 -15.62
N ILE A 153 47.17 5.58 -16.31
CA ILE A 153 47.55 6.41 -17.47
C ILE A 153 48.55 7.50 -17.04
N LEU A 154 48.33 8.15 -15.90
CA LEU A 154 49.24 9.16 -15.37
C LEU A 154 50.61 8.59 -15.02
N VAL A 155 50.67 7.39 -14.43
CA VAL A 155 51.93 6.69 -14.15
C VAL A 155 52.67 6.32 -15.43
N LEU A 156 51.96 5.99 -16.51
CA LEU A 156 52.54 5.69 -17.82
C LEU A 156 52.94 6.95 -18.62
N SER A 157 52.54 8.14 -18.18
CA SER A 157 52.81 9.42 -18.85
C SER A 157 54.28 9.64 -19.27
N PRO A 158 55.31 9.28 -18.47
CA PRO A 158 56.71 9.48 -18.86
C PRO A 158 57.13 8.73 -20.13
N ILE A 159 56.45 7.64 -20.47
CA ILE A 159 56.72 6.88 -21.71
C ILE A 159 56.40 7.74 -22.94
N LEU A 160 55.32 8.54 -22.87
CA LEU A 160 54.96 9.47 -23.95
C LEU A 160 55.93 10.67 -24.01
N GLY A 161 56.38 11.17 -22.86
CA GLY A 161 57.37 12.25 -22.79
C GLY A 161 58.72 11.85 -23.39
N THR A 162 59.19 10.65 -23.09
CA THR A 162 60.44 10.10 -23.64
C THR A 162 60.36 9.84 -25.14
N TYR A 163 59.22 9.37 -25.65
CA TYR A 163 58.98 9.21 -27.09
C TYR A 163 59.13 10.54 -27.86
N SER A 164 58.64 11.64 -27.29
CA SER A 164 58.75 12.97 -27.90
C SER A 164 60.20 13.43 -28.10
N LEU A 165 61.10 13.07 -27.18
CA LEU A 165 62.53 13.40 -27.29
C LEU A 165 63.25 12.61 -28.39
N ILE A 166 62.80 11.38 -28.68
CA ILE A 166 63.43 10.50 -29.69
C ILE A 166 63.13 11.00 -31.10
N ILE A 167 61.93 11.56 -31.34
CA ILE A 167 61.53 12.08 -32.66
C ILE A 167 62.22 13.42 -32.96
N GLY A 168 62.46 14.25 -31.94
CA GLY A 168 63.14 15.52 -32.12
C GLY A 168 63.50 16.18 -30.80
N PHE A 169 64.77 16.55 -30.65
CA PHE A 169 65.23 17.29 -29.50
C PHE A 169 64.92 18.78 -29.68
N ASN A 170 63.82 19.24 -29.06
CA ASN A 170 63.36 20.63 -29.10
C ASN A 170 62.81 21.05 -27.73
N ASP A 171 62.67 22.35 -27.52
CA ASP A 171 62.17 22.97 -26.28
C ASP A 171 60.79 22.41 -25.89
N ALA A 172 59.92 22.17 -26.87
CA ALA A 172 58.61 21.57 -26.66
C ALA A 172 58.70 20.13 -26.13
N GLY A 173 59.65 19.32 -26.61
CA GLY A 173 59.86 17.95 -26.16
C GLY A 173 60.39 17.88 -24.73
N LEU A 174 61.30 18.78 -24.37
CA LEU A 174 61.79 18.93 -23.00
C LEU A 174 60.66 19.32 -22.04
N PHE A 175 59.85 20.33 -22.41
CA PHE A 175 58.69 20.73 -21.62
C PHE A 175 57.69 19.58 -21.42
N GLN A 176 57.39 18.83 -22.49
CA GLN A 176 56.52 17.65 -22.43
C GLN A 176 57.08 16.56 -21.50
N LEU A 177 58.39 16.33 -21.47
CA LEU A 177 59.02 15.38 -20.55
C LEU A 177 58.86 15.84 -19.09
N PHE A 178 59.16 17.10 -18.78
CA PHE A 178 58.98 17.63 -17.41
C PHE A 178 57.53 17.51 -16.95
N PHE A 179 56.58 17.86 -17.81
CA PHE A 179 55.15 17.73 -17.52
C PHE A 179 54.74 16.26 -17.30
N SER A 180 55.28 15.34 -18.08
CA SER A 180 54.99 13.90 -17.94
C SER A 180 55.50 13.30 -16.62
N ILE A 181 56.69 13.71 -16.17
CA ILE A 181 57.24 13.29 -14.86
C ILE A 181 56.40 13.88 -13.72
N PHE A 182 56.00 15.14 -13.83
CA PHE A 182 55.11 15.78 -12.88
C PHE A 182 53.77 15.02 -12.77
N LEU A 183 53.15 14.69 -13.90
CA LEU A 183 51.92 13.89 -13.96
C LEU A 183 52.11 12.47 -13.40
N CYS A 184 53.26 11.84 -13.62
CA CYS A 184 53.60 10.55 -13.02
C CYS A 184 53.62 10.63 -11.49
N GLY A 185 54.24 11.68 -10.93
CA GLY A 185 54.20 11.95 -9.49
C GLY A 185 52.77 12.09 -8.96
N ALA A 186 51.92 12.84 -9.65
CA ALA A 186 50.50 12.96 -9.31
C ALA A 186 49.76 11.61 -9.41
N GLY A 187 50.08 10.78 -10.41
CA GLY A 187 49.55 9.44 -10.57
C GLY A 187 49.89 8.52 -9.39
N ILE A 188 51.16 8.52 -8.93
CA ILE A 188 51.60 7.72 -7.78
C ILE A 188 50.84 8.15 -6.51
N ILE A 189 50.75 9.45 -6.24
CA ILE A 189 49.98 9.97 -5.10
C ILE A 189 48.50 9.57 -5.22
N GLY A 190 47.94 9.66 -6.43
CA GLY A 190 46.60 9.17 -6.75
C GLY A 190 46.42 7.69 -6.36
N THR A 191 47.32 6.81 -6.79
CA THR A 191 47.24 5.37 -6.45
C THR A 191 47.27 5.12 -4.94
N MET A 192 48.07 5.89 -4.20
CA MET A 192 48.18 5.77 -2.74
C MET A 192 46.87 6.15 -2.03
N ILE A 193 46.12 7.13 -2.55
CA ILE A 193 44.79 7.55 -2.05
C ILE A 193 43.69 6.58 -2.50
N LEU A 194 43.81 6.00 -3.70
CA LEU A 194 42.84 5.08 -4.27
C LEU A 194 42.76 3.74 -3.52
N LEU A 195 43.89 3.20 -3.04
CA LEU A 195 43.94 1.95 -2.29
C LEU A 195 43.01 1.94 -1.06
N PRO A 196 43.10 2.87 -0.10
CA PRO A 196 42.18 2.89 1.05
C PRO A 196 40.74 3.15 0.63
N LEU A 197 40.50 3.95 -0.41
CA LEU A 197 39.15 4.21 -0.94
C LEU A 197 38.49 2.93 -1.45
N THR A 198 39.22 2.12 -2.22
CA THR A 198 38.72 0.82 -2.71
C THR A 198 38.49 -0.18 -1.58
N LYS A 199 39.38 -0.20 -0.57
CA LYS A 199 39.21 -1.05 0.62
C LYS A 199 37.96 -0.66 1.41
N LEU A 200 37.69 0.63 1.56
CA LEU A 200 36.50 1.15 2.21
C LEU A 200 35.24 0.71 1.44
N PHE A 201 35.25 0.85 0.12
CA PHE A 201 34.17 0.38 -0.75
C PHE A 201 33.86 -1.11 -0.56
N PHE A 202 34.86 -1.99 -0.65
CA PHE A 202 34.65 -3.43 -0.48
C PHE A 202 34.22 -3.78 0.95
N SER A 203 34.69 -3.05 1.96
CA SER A 203 34.24 -3.21 3.35
C SER A 203 32.75 -2.88 3.50
N SER A 204 32.29 -1.77 2.92
CA SER A 204 30.88 -1.38 2.90
C SER A 204 30.02 -2.39 2.15
N LEU A 205 30.48 -2.85 0.99
CA LEU A 205 29.79 -3.86 0.20
C LEU A 205 29.64 -5.18 0.97
N LYS A 206 30.70 -5.64 1.65
CA LYS A 206 30.65 -6.84 2.48
C LYS A 206 29.65 -6.71 3.63
N ARG A 207 29.61 -5.54 4.29
CA ARG A 207 28.63 -5.26 5.36
C ARG A 207 27.19 -5.26 4.83
N TYR A 208 26.95 -4.64 3.68
CA TYR A 208 25.64 -4.63 3.03
C TYR A 208 25.16 -6.04 2.68
N ILE A 209 26.01 -6.84 2.02
CA ILE A 209 25.68 -8.23 1.67
C ILE A 209 25.44 -9.08 2.93
N ALA A 210 26.27 -8.91 3.97
CA ALA A 210 26.11 -9.63 5.23
C ALA A 210 24.79 -9.26 5.93
N TRP A 211 24.44 -7.97 5.98
CA TRP A 211 23.18 -7.49 6.54
C TRP A 211 21.98 -8.08 5.79
N HIS A 212 22.02 -8.06 4.46
CA HIS A 212 20.98 -8.67 3.64
C HIS A 212 20.86 -10.18 3.94
N GLY A 213 21.98 -10.90 3.99
CA GLY A 213 22.00 -12.33 4.37
C GLY A 213 21.41 -12.62 5.75
N VAL A 214 21.63 -11.76 6.74
CA VAL A 214 21.05 -11.87 8.08
C VAL A 214 19.54 -11.63 8.06
N VAL A 215 19.08 -10.58 7.37
CA VAL A 215 17.66 -10.23 7.23
C VAL A 215 16.86 -11.35 6.55
N PHE A 216 17.40 -11.99 5.52
CA PHE A 216 16.72 -13.11 4.84
C PHE A 216 16.92 -14.46 5.55
N GLY A 217 17.97 -14.61 6.36
CA GLY A 217 18.30 -15.84 7.07
C GLY A 217 17.44 -16.12 8.31
N GLY A 218 16.55 -15.21 8.71
CA GLY A 218 15.64 -15.41 9.85
C GLY A 218 16.34 -15.53 11.20
N ARG A 219 17.59 -15.05 11.31
CA ARG A 219 18.30 -14.90 12.59
C ARG A 219 18.33 -13.41 12.93
N ALA A 220 17.20 -12.91 13.41
CA ALA A 220 17.20 -11.76 14.30
C ALA A 220 17.59 -12.24 15.70
#